data_AF-A0A1S7DQA1-F1
#
_entry.id   AF-A0A1S7DQA1-F1
#
_cell.length_a   1.000
_cell.length_b   1.000
_cell.length_c   1.000
_cell.angle_alpha   90.00
_cell.angle_beta   90.00
_cell.angle_gamma   90.00
#
_symmetry.space_group_name_H-M   'P 1'
#
loop_
_entity.id
_entity.type
_entity.pdbx_description
1 polymer ?
#
loop_
_entity_poly.entity_id
_entity_poly.type
_entity_poly.pdbx_seq_one_letter_code
_entity_poly.pdbx_strand_id
1 'polypeptide(L)'
;MMKQNLPNATLVLVLGILSILGCCCYGVPGIILGVVALVMYKKDNQLYLANPELYANYSNLSTGRILAIIGIVLSALNVLAYVVLIAMFGFEALTDQELLQERIQEMIQN
;
A
#
# COMPACT_ATOMS: atom_id res chain seq x y z
N MET A 1 17.51 2.08 -33.66
CA MET A 1 16.17 1.51 -33.39
C MET A 1 15.50 2.37 -32.33
N MET A 2 14.23 2.77 -32.51
CA MET A 2 13.46 3.46 -31.47
C MET A 2 13.09 2.43 -30.40
N LYS A 3 13.64 2.58 -29.19
CA LYS A 3 13.22 1.78 -28.04
C LYS A 3 11.77 2.12 -27.71
N GLN A 4 10.91 1.11 -27.62
CA GLN A 4 9.52 1.26 -27.25
C GLN A 4 9.38 1.26 -25.72
N ASN A 5 8.54 2.13 -25.17
CA ASN A 5 8.32 2.13 -23.72
C ASN A 5 7.57 0.86 -23.32
N LEU A 6 7.92 0.29 -22.15
CA LEU A 6 7.14 -0.81 -21.59
C LEU A 6 5.68 -0.34 -21.37
N PRO A 7 4.69 -1.09 -21.89
CA PRO A 7 3.29 -0.68 -21.84
C PRO A 7 2.76 -0.57 -20.41
N ASN A 8 3.27 -1.37 -19.46
CA ASN A 8 2.80 -1.34 -18.07
C ASN A 8 3.72 -0.56 -17.12
N ALA A 9 4.83 0.05 -17.58
CA ALA A 9 5.72 0.82 -16.70
C ALA A 9 5.01 2.01 -16.04
N THR A 10 4.19 2.75 -16.78
CA THR A 10 3.39 3.86 -16.23
C THR A 10 2.26 3.35 -15.36
N LEU A 11 1.60 2.25 -15.75
CA LEU A 11 0.51 1.66 -14.96
C LEU A 11 1.00 1.15 -13.60
N VAL A 12 2.14 0.46 -13.55
CA VAL A 12 2.73 -0.03 -12.29
C VAL A 12 3.14 1.14 -11.39
N LEU A 13 3.65 2.24 -11.96
CA LEU A 13 4.00 3.43 -11.20
C LEU A 13 2.77 4.12 -10.59
N VAL A 14 1.70 4.31 -11.38
CA VAL A 14 0.43 4.88 -10.91
C VAL A 14 -0.23 3.97 -9.88
N LEU A 15 -0.26 2.65 -10.11
CA LEU A 15 -0.81 1.68 -9.16
C LEU A 15 -0.02 1.66 -7.84
N GLY A 16 1.31 1.85 -7.89
CA GLY A 16 2.14 1.97 -6.69
C GLY A 16 1.80 3.21 -5.85
N ILE A 17 1.61 4.37 -6.51
CA ILE A 17 1.18 5.61 -5.82
C ILE A 17 -0.22 5.47 -5.25
N LEU A 18 -1.15 4.90 -6.03
CA LEU A 18 -2.54 4.67 -5.60
C LEU A 18 -2.63 3.66 -4.46
N SER A 19 -1.72 2.69 -4.36
CA SER A 19 -1.64 1.77 -3.21
C SER A 19 -1.34 2.51 -1.90
N ILE A 20 -0.44 3.50 -1.93
CA ILE A 20 -0.11 4.33 -0.76
C ILE A 20 -1.32 5.18 -0.34
N LEU A 21 -1.96 5.85 -1.30
CA LEU A 21 -3.16 6.66 -1.03
C LEU A 21 -4.36 5.82 -0.59
N GLY A 22 -4.54 4.65 -1.20
CA GLY A 22 -5.60 3.69 -0.86
C GLY A 22 -5.41 3.03 0.50
N CYS A 23 -4.16 2.86 0.95
CA CYS A 23 -3.84 2.38 2.29
C CYS A 23 -4.28 3.38 3.37
N CYS A 24 -4.05 4.68 3.15
CA CYS A 24 -4.32 5.71 4.16
C CYS A 24 -5.82 5.99 4.34
N CYS A 25 -6.62 5.84 3.29
CA CYS A 25 -8.05 6.20 3.32
C CYS A 25 -9.01 5.00 3.34
N TYR A 26 -8.59 3.81 2.88
CA TYR A 26 -9.48 2.65 2.75
C TYR A 26 -8.87 1.31 3.24
N GLY A 27 -7.59 1.28 3.66
CA GLY A 27 -6.93 0.12 4.26
C GLY A 27 -6.76 -1.07 3.31
N VAL A 28 -7.79 -1.91 3.20
CA VAL A 28 -7.80 -3.19 2.48
C VAL A 28 -7.55 -3.07 0.96
N PRO A 29 -8.13 -2.08 0.23
CA PRO A 29 -7.89 -1.93 -1.21
C PRO A 29 -6.42 -1.62 -1.54
N GLY A 30 -5.70 -0.98 -0.61
CA GLY A 30 -4.27 -0.65 -0.77
C GLY A 30 -3.40 -1.90 -0.95
N ILE A 31 -3.72 -2.99 -0.24
CA ILE A 31 -3.02 -4.27 -0.35
C ILE A 31 -3.30 -4.91 -1.72
N ILE A 32 -4.56 -4.93 -2.15
CA ILE A 32 -4.96 -5.52 -3.44
C ILE A 32 -4.26 -4.80 -4.59
N LEU A 33 -4.27 -3.47 -4.59
CA LEU A 33 -3.60 -2.65 -5.61
C LEU A 33 -2.08 -2.88 -5.62
N GLY A 34 -1.44 -3.02 -4.45
CA GLY A 34 -0.02 -3.34 -4.34
C GLY A 34 0.32 -4.72 -4.91
N VAL A 35 -0.50 -5.74 -4.64
CA VAL A 35 -0.33 -7.09 -5.19
C VAL A 35 -0.51 -7.10 -6.72
N VAL A 36 -1.53 -6.42 -7.23
CA VAL A 36 -1.77 -6.30 -8.69
C VAL A 36 -0.58 -5.60 -9.37
N ALA A 37 -0.04 -4.54 -8.78
CA ALA A 37 1.15 -3.86 -9.28
C ALA A 37 2.38 -4.79 -9.36
N LEU A 38 2.59 -5.65 -8.36
CA LEU A 38 3.66 -6.65 -8.37
C LEU A 38 3.48 -7.72 -9.45
N VAL A 39 2.24 -8.17 -9.70
CA VAL A 39 1.94 -9.14 -10.77
C VAL A 39 2.20 -8.53 -12.15
N MET A 40 1.78 -7.27 -12.36
CA MET A 40 2.06 -6.54 -13.60
C MET A 40 3.56 -6.29 -13.79
N TYR A 41 4.28 -5.94 -12.72
CA TYR A 41 5.74 -5.85 -12.74
C TYR A 41 6.40 -7.15 -13.21
N LYS A 42 5.96 -8.31 -12.71
CA LYS A 42 6.52 -9.61 -13.10
C LYS A 42 6.37 -9.86 -14.61
N LYS A 43 5.19 -9.57 -15.18
CA LYS A 43 4.94 -9.73 -16.62
C LYS A 43 5.83 -8.82 -17.47
N ASP A 44 5.92 -7.56 -17.10
CA ASP A 44 6.73 -6.57 -17.82
C ASP A 44 8.23 -6.82 -17.68
N ASN A 45 8.68 -7.28 -16.51
CA ASN A 45 10.07 -7.67 -16.30
C ASN A 45 10.45 -8.88 -17.17
N GLN A 46 9.54 -9.84 -17.36
CA GLN A 46 9.78 -10.96 -18.29
C GLN A 46 9.86 -10.50 -19.75
N LEU A 47 9.02 -9.55 -20.18
CA LEU A 47 9.09 -8.94 -21.50
C LEU A 47 10.40 -8.18 -21.72
N TYR A 48 10.85 -7.43 -20.72
CA TYR A 48 12.15 -6.73 -20.75
C TYR A 48 13.32 -7.70 -20.82
N LEU A 49 13.31 -8.78 -20.04
CA LEU A 49 14.35 -9.81 -20.06
C LEU A 49 14.39 -10.59 -21.37
N ALA A 50 13.23 -10.81 -22.00
CA ALA A 50 13.15 -11.47 -23.30
C ALA A 50 13.70 -10.60 -24.43
N ASN A 51 13.52 -9.27 -24.38
CA ASN A 51 13.97 -8.34 -25.43
C ASN A 51 14.49 -7.01 -24.87
N PRO A 52 15.66 -6.98 -24.20
CA PRO A 52 16.16 -5.76 -23.53
C PRO A 52 16.55 -4.64 -24.49
N GLU A 53 16.86 -4.94 -25.75
CA GLU A 53 17.17 -3.94 -26.77
C GLU A 53 15.93 -3.19 -27.27
N LEU A 54 14.75 -3.81 -27.21
CA LEU A 54 13.50 -3.27 -27.75
C LEU A 54 12.84 -2.27 -26.79
N TYR A 55 13.13 -2.38 -25.49
CA TYR A 55 12.35 -1.70 -24.46
C TYR A 55 13.13 -0.58 -23.72
N ALA A 56 12.50 0.58 -23.55
CA ALA A 56 12.92 1.71 -22.71
C ALA A 56 12.02 1.87 -21.48
N ASN A 57 12.45 2.67 -20.51
CA ASN A 57 11.71 2.98 -19.27
C ASN A 57 11.60 1.84 -18.24
N TYR A 58 12.59 0.94 -18.18
CA TYR A 58 12.73 -0.01 -17.08
C TYR A 58 12.86 0.67 -15.70
N SER A 59 13.46 1.88 -15.65
CA SER A 59 13.56 2.67 -14.42
C SER A 59 12.20 2.94 -13.76
N ASN A 60 11.18 3.27 -14.56
CA ASN A 60 9.82 3.51 -14.06
C ASN A 60 9.17 2.22 -13.56
N LEU A 61 9.42 1.10 -14.25
CA LEU A 61 8.97 -0.23 -13.84
C LEU A 61 9.58 -0.63 -12.48
N SER A 62 10.89 -0.46 -12.30
CA SER A 62 11.57 -0.71 -11.03
C SER A 62 11.13 0.23 -9.91
N THR A 63 10.89 1.51 -10.23
CA THR A 63 10.39 2.49 -9.28
C THR A 63 8.99 2.12 -8.79
N GLY A 64 8.09 1.76 -9.72
CA GLY A 64 6.75 1.31 -9.37
C GLY A 64 6.74 0.04 -8.50
N ARG A 65 7.68 -0.90 -8.71
CA ARG A 65 7.87 -2.04 -7.80
C ARG A 65 8.26 -1.60 -6.38
N ILE A 66 9.21 -0.68 -6.25
CA ILE A 66 9.65 -0.18 -4.94
C ILE A 66 8.46 0.48 -4.23
N LEU A 67 7.71 1.34 -4.93
CA LEU A 67 6.51 1.99 -4.40
C LEU A 67 5.43 0.98 -3.97
N ALA A 68 5.18 -0.06 -4.76
CA ALA A 68 4.23 -1.11 -4.41
C ALA A 68 4.66 -1.89 -3.15
N ILE A 69 5.95 -2.21 -3.02
CA ILE A 69 6.48 -2.88 -1.82
C ILE A 69 6.32 -1.98 -0.59
N ILE A 70 6.70 -0.70 -0.71
CA ILE A 70 6.53 0.29 0.36
C ILE A 70 5.06 0.40 0.78
N GLY A 71 4.13 0.47 -0.19
CA GLY A 71 2.69 0.51 0.06
C GLY A 71 2.17 -0.71 0.82
N ILE A 72 2.63 -1.91 0.45
CA ILE A 72 2.27 -3.16 1.15
C ILE A 72 2.82 -3.15 2.59
N VAL A 73 4.07 -2.75 2.79
CA VAL A 73 4.70 -2.70 4.13
C VAL A 73 3.98 -1.70 5.04
N LEU A 74 3.69 -0.49 4.53
CA LEU A 74 2.90 0.52 5.25
C LEU A 74 1.51 0.00 5.61
N SER A 75 0.85 -0.70 4.68
CA SER A 75 -0.46 -1.28 4.93
C SER A 75 -0.43 -2.37 5.99
N ALA A 76 0.57 -3.26 5.96
CA ALA A 76 0.77 -4.28 6.98
C ALA A 76 1.02 -3.66 8.37
N LEU A 77 1.85 -2.60 8.45
CA LEU A 77 2.06 -1.85 9.69
C LEU A 77 0.79 -1.18 10.19
N ASN A 78 -0.02 -0.61 9.29
CA ASN A 78 -1.28 0.03 9.64
C ASN A 78 -2.29 -0.99 10.20
N VAL A 79 -2.41 -2.16 9.57
CA VAL A 79 -3.23 -3.27 10.08
C VAL A 79 -2.74 -3.72 11.46
N LEU A 80 -1.42 -3.85 11.65
CA LEU A 80 -0.84 -4.22 12.94
C LEU A 80 -1.17 -3.16 14.01
N ALA A 81 -1.06 -1.87 13.68
CA ALA A 81 -1.42 -0.78 14.57
C ALA A 81 -2.91 -0.84 14.97
N TYR A 82 -3.81 -1.11 14.02
CA TYR A 82 -5.23 -1.33 14.31
C TYR A 82 -5.45 -2.52 15.23
N VAL A 83 -4.76 -3.65 15.01
CA VAL A 83 -4.87 -4.83 15.88
C VAL A 83 -4.40 -4.51 17.31
N VAL A 84 -3.29 -3.78 17.46
CA VAL A 84 -2.79 -3.35 18.78
C VAL A 84 -3.76 -2.37 19.44
N LEU A 85 -4.30 -1.41 18.70
CA LEU A 85 -5.32 -0.48 19.20
C LEU A 85 -6.56 -1.22 19.70
N ILE A 86 -7.09 -2.16 18.91
CA ILE A 86 -8.24 -2.99 19.28
C ILE A 86 -7.89 -3.88 20.48
N ALA A 87 -6.67 -4.41 20.57
CA ALA A 87 -6.25 -5.24 21.71
C ALA A 87 -6.05 -4.43 23.00
N MET A 88 -5.57 -3.19 22.93
CA MET A 88 -5.34 -2.33 24.10
C MET A 88 -6.60 -1.61 24.57
N PHE A 89 -7.39 -1.06 23.64
CA PHE A 89 -8.56 -0.26 23.96
C PHE A 89 -9.87 -1.07 23.87
N GLY A 90 -9.85 -2.25 23.23
CA GLY A 90 -11.08 -2.95 22.86
C GLY A 90 -11.74 -2.29 21.64
N PHE A 91 -12.38 -3.08 20.79
CA PHE A 91 -13.18 -2.54 19.68
C PHE A 91 -14.28 -1.59 20.21
N GLU A 92 -14.76 -1.89 21.42
CA GLU A 92 -15.80 -1.15 22.16
C GLU A 92 -15.35 0.27 22.51
N ALA A 93 -14.16 0.52 23.07
CA ALA A 93 -13.76 1.90 23.36
C ALA A 93 -13.56 2.75 22.10
N LEU A 94 -13.24 2.13 20.96
CA LEU A 94 -13.09 2.85 19.69
C LEU A 94 -14.43 3.18 19.02
N THR A 95 -15.52 2.54 19.41
CA THR A 95 -16.87 2.76 18.87
C THR A 95 -17.81 3.44 19.86
N ASP A 96 -17.62 3.24 21.16
CA ASP A 96 -18.36 3.87 22.25
C ASP A 96 -17.60 5.07 22.83
N GLN A 97 -17.90 6.23 22.27
CA GLN A 97 -17.32 7.51 22.67
C GLN A 97 -17.67 7.88 24.14
N GLU A 98 -18.78 7.34 24.67
CA GLU A 98 -19.24 7.61 26.04
C GLU A 98 -18.38 6.89 27.10
N LEU A 99 -17.97 5.64 26.87
CA LEU A 99 -17.10 4.88 27.80
C LEU A 99 -15.68 5.47 27.87
N LEU A 100 -15.15 5.99 26.76
CA LEU A 100 -13.89 6.74 26.75
C LEU A 100 -13.99 8.02 27.58
N GLN A 101 -15.11 8.74 27.49
CA GLN A 101 -15.33 9.95 28.29
C GLN A 101 -15.47 9.64 29.78
N GLU A 102 -16.18 8.56 30.15
CA GLU A 102 -16.26 8.10 31.54
C GLU A 102 -14.88 7.77 32.12
N ARG A 103 -14.04 7.00 31.41
CA ARG A 103 -12.70 6.63 31.90
C ARG A 103 -11.74 7.82 32.00
N ILE A 104 -11.88 8.82 31.12
CA ILE A 104 -11.12 10.07 31.23
C ILE A 104 -11.59 10.88 32.44
N GLN A 105 -12.90 10.93 32.72
CA GLN A 105 -13.43 11.64 33.88
C GLN A 105 -13.03 10.96 35.20
N GLU A 106 -13.06 9.63 35.28
CA GLU A 106 -12.59 8.89 36.47
C GLU A 106 -11.11 9.18 36.79
N MET A 107 -10.23 9.29 35.78
CA MET A 107 -8.83 9.64 35.98
C MET A 107 -8.58 11.10 36.35
N ILE A 108 -9.51 12.01 36.06
CA ILE A 108 -9.40 13.43 36.41
C ILE A 108 -9.92 13.70 37.83
N GLN A 109 -10.81 12.84 38.35
CA GLN A 109 -11.41 13.00 39.68
C GLN A 109 -10.70 12.25 40.82
N ASN A 110 -9.66 11.46 40.53
CA ASN A 110 -8.82 10.77 41.53
C ASN A 110 -7.36 11.27 41.46
#